data_AF-A0A3A8W0Q3-F1
#
_entry.id   AF-A0A3A8W0Q3-F1
#
_cell.length_a   1.000
_cell.length_b   1.000
_cell.length_c   1.000
_cell.angle_alpha   90.00
_cell.angle_beta   90.00
_cell.angle_gamma   90.00
#
_symmetry.space_group_name_H-M   'P 1'
#
loop_
_entity.id
_entity.type
_entity.pdbx_description
1 polymer ?
#
loop_
_entity_poly.entity_id
_entity_poly.type
_entity_poly.pdbx_seq_one_letter_code
_entity_poly.pdbx_strand_id
1 'polypeptide(L)' 'MSNKRYAYNYDIEECNQLFKRGVFPIGCGKHDKTGNVFLVFCVNARYLKVLEDIRFLMAQGTENNRTPR' A
#
# COMPACT_ATOMS: atom_id res chain seq x y z
N MET A 1 11.43 -7.33 23.85
CA MET A 1 10.69 -6.29 23.13
C MET A 1 10.71 -6.63 21.65
N SER A 2 9.57 -7.00 21.06
CA SER A 2 9.50 -7.23 19.61
C SER A 2 9.64 -5.90 18.88
N ASN A 3 10.65 -5.74 18.03
CA ASN A 3 10.85 -4.56 17.18
C ASN A 3 9.70 -4.47 16.18
N LYS A 4 8.65 -3.72 16.52
CA LYS A 4 7.56 -3.40 15.59
C LYS A 4 8.10 -2.45 14.52
N ARG A 5 8.03 -2.87 13.27
CA ARG A 5 8.39 -2.05 12.11
C ARG A 5 7.13 -1.41 11.54
N TYR A 6 7.26 -0.17 11.11
CA TYR A 6 6.16 0.60 10.52
C TYR A 6 6.50 0.97 9.07
N ALA A 7 5.49 0.90 8.22
CA ALA A 7 5.56 1.33 6.83
C ALA A 7 4.67 2.56 6.62
N TYR A 8 5.20 3.55 5.91
CA TYR A 8 4.50 4.78 5.56
C TYR A 8 4.19 4.71 4.06
N ASN A 9 2.91 4.61 3.72
CA ASN A 9 2.47 4.52 2.34
C ASN A 9 1.77 5.82 1.91
N TYR A 10 2.30 6.43 0.85
CA TYR A 10 1.80 7.67 0.25
C TYR A 10 0.95 7.40 -1.00
N ASP A 11 0.93 6.16 -1.49
CA ASP A 11 0.11 5.73 -2.62
C ASP A 11 -1.28 5.33 -2.11
N ILE A 12 -2.26 6.21 -2.35
CA ILE A 12 -3.64 6.03 -1.92
C ILE A 12 -4.30 4.84 -2.64
N GLU A 13 -3.92 4.54 -3.88
CA GLU A 13 -4.47 3.38 -4.59
C GLU A 13 -3.92 2.07 -3.99
N GLU A 14 -2.61 1.99 -3.72
CA GLU A 14 -2.02 0.83 -3.02
C GLU A 14 -2.67 0.65 -1.64
N CYS A 15 -2.93 1.74 -0.91
CA CYS A 15 -3.64 1.71 0.37
C CYS A 15 -5.07 1.17 0.24
N ASN A 16 -5.84 1.64 -0.75
CA ASN A 16 -7.19 1.15 -1.00
C ASN A 16 -7.20 -0.36 -1.30
N GLN A 17 -6.21 -0.85 -2.06
CA GLN A 17 -6.06 -2.27 -2.36
C GLN A 17 -5.72 -3.10 -1.11
N LEU A 18 -4.92 -2.55 -0.19
CA LEU A 18 -4.65 -3.17 1.12
C LEU A 18 -5.92 -3.27 1.96
N PHE A 19 -6.73 -2.21 2.01
CA PHE A 19 -8.00 -2.18 2.75
C PHE A 19 -8.98 -3.22 2.26
N LYS A 20 -9.15 -3.33 0.94
CA LYS A 20 -10.02 -4.34 0.30
C LYS A 20 -9.61 -5.78 0.63
N ARG A 21 -8.34 -6.01 1.01
CA ARG A 21 -7.78 -7.31 1.41
C ARG A 21 -7.66 -7.47 2.93
N GLY A 22 -8.28 -6.56 3.68
CA GLY A 22 -8.37 -6.59 5.14
C GLY A 22 -7.07 -6.25 5.87
N VAL A 23 -6.18 -5.51 5.24
CA VAL A 23 -4.98 -4.93 5.88
C VAL A 23 -5.27 -3.46 6.16
N PHE A 24 -5.42 -3.12 7.44
CA PHE A 24 -5.83 -1.79 7.88
C PHE A 24 -4.66 -0.97 8.42
N PRO A 25 -4.71 0.37 8.28
CA PRO A 25 -3.67 1.23 8.79
C PRO A 25 -3.82 1.36 10.31
N ILE A 26 -2.69 1.60 10.98
CA ILE A 26 -2.64 1.91 12.42
C ILE A 26 -2.60 3.42 12.68
N GLY A 27 -2.50 4.24 11.63
CA GLY A 27 -2.48 5.69 11.72
C GLY A 27 -2.44 6.35 10.35
N CYS A 28 -2.57 7.67 10.34
CA CYS A 28 -2.43 8.51 9.17
C CYS A 28 -1.68 9.78 9.54
N GLY A 29 -1.16 10.48 8.53
CA GLY A 29 -0.47 11.74 8.73
C GLY A 29 -0.37 12.55 7.45
N LYS A 30 0.20 13.74 7.59
CA LYS A 30 0.47 14.66 6.49
C LYS A 30 1.95 15.03 6.55
N HIS A 31 2.64 14.97 5.42
CA HIS A 31 4.04 15.34 5.37
C HIS A 31 4.18 16.87 5.42
N ASP A 32 4.90 17.39 6.43
CA ASP A 32 4.90 18.82 6.76
C ASP A 32 5.34 19.74 5.60
N LYS A 33 6.24 19.27 4.73
CA LYS A 33 6.77 20.08 3.62
C LYS A 33 5.92 20.05 2.35
N THR A 34 5.39 18.88 2.01
CA THR A 34 4.72 18.64 0.72
C THR A 34 3.20 18.67 0.86
N GLY A 35 2.70 18.50 2.08
CA GLY A 35 1.29 18.37 2.37
C GLY A 35 0.67 17.04 1.93
N ASN A 36 1.46 16.09 1.42
CA ASN A 36 0.96 14.79 0.99
C ASN A 36 0.50 13.97 2.20
N VAL A 37 -0.67 13.35 2.07
CA VAL A 37 -1.21 12.44 3.08
C VAL A 37 -0.53 11.09 2.95
N PHE A 38 -0.28 10.44 4.08
CA PHE A 38 0.18 9.06 4.14
C PHE A 38 -0.58 8.26 5.18
N LEU A 39 -0.57 6.95 4.99
CA LEU A 39 -1.13 5.98 5.91
C LEU A 39 0.00 5.12 6.48
N VAL A 40 -0.12 4.79 7.77
CA VAL A 40 0.88 4.02 8.51
C VAL A 40 0.38 2.61 8.74
N PHE A 41 1.19 1.62 8.42
CA PHE A 41 0.88 0.21 8.61
C PHE A 41 1.90 -0.47 9.51
N CYS A 42 1.44 -1.43 10.32
CA CYS A 42 2.34 -2.33 11.02
C CYS A 42 2.88 -3.38 10.04
N VAL A 43 4.19 -3.45 9.89
CA VAL A 43 4.84 -4.46 9.04
C VAL A 43 4.77 -5.81 9.74
N ASN A 44 3.96 -6.69 9.18
CA ASN A 44 3.84 -8.09 9.58
C ASN A 44 3.78 -8.99 8.33
N ALA A 45 3.81 -10.31 8.51
CA ALA A 45 3.81 -11.25 7.39
C ALA A 45 2.59 -11.09 6.47
N ARG A 46 1.41 -10.77 7.03
CA ARG A 46 0.18 -10.53 6.24
C ARG A 46 0.31 -9.27 5.38
N TYR A 47 0.78 -8.17 5.95
CA TYR A 47 1.01 -6.91 5.23
C TYR A 47 1.96 -7.14 4.05
N LEU A 48 3.10 -7.80 4.29
CA LEU A 48 4.11 -8.04 3.25
C LEU A 48 3.57 -8.91 2.12
N LYS A 49 2.88 -10.01 2.45
CA LYS A 49 2.28 -10.90 1.46
C LYS A 49 1.25 -10.16 0.60
N VAL A 50 0.32 -9.45 1.23
CA VAL A 50 -0.73 -8.72 0.51
C VAL A 50 -0.13 -7.61 -0.37
N LEU A 51 0.90 -6.92 0.12
CA LEU A 51 1.60 -5.88 -0.64
C LEU A 51 2.28 -6.45 -1.89
N GLU A 52 2.93 -7.60 -1.78
CA GLU A 52 3.55 -8.30 -2.90
C GLU A 52 2.49 -8.73 -3.94
N ASP A 53 1.39 -9.35 -3.48
CA ASP A 53 0.28 -9.75 -4.35
C ASP A 53 -0.31 -8.54 -5.11
N ILE A 54 -0.50 -7.41 -4.43
CA ILE A 54 -1.01 -6.17 -5.04
C ILE A 54 -0.06 -5.68 -6.13
N ARG A 55 1.26 -5.62 -5.85
CA ARG A 55 2.27 -5.13 -6.80
C ARG A 55 2.40 -6.05 -8.01
N PHE A 56 2.34 -7.36 -7.78
CA PHE A 56 2.36 -8.35 -8.85
C PHE A 56 1.14 -8.19 -9.78
N LEU A 57 -0.06 -8.07 -9.21
CA LEU A 57 -1.30 -7.86 -9.99
C LEU A 57 -1.29 -6.52 -10.74
N MET A 58 -0.81 -5.44 -10.11
CA MET A 58 -0.69 -4.14 -10.76
C MET A 58 0.29 -4.18 -11.94
N ALA A 59 1.42 -4.88 -11.82
CA ALA A 59 2.36 -5.06 -12.91
C ALA A 59 1.76 -5.81 -14.11
N GLN A 60 0.95 -6.84 -13.85
CA GLN A 60 0.25 -7.58 -14.92
C GLN A 60 -0.91 -6.79 -15.54
N GLY A 61 -1.63 -5.99 -14.75
CA GLY A 61 -2.75 -5.16 -15.22
C GLY A 61 -2.34 -4.03 -16.19
N THR A 62 -1.09 -3.57 -16.11
CA THR A 62 -0.55 -2.58 -17.07
C THR A 62 -0.31 -3.13 -18.48
N GLU A 63 -0.18 -4.45 -18.66
CA GLU A 63 0.03 -5.04 -19.99
C GLU A 63 -1.28 -5.27 -20.75
N ASN A 64 -2.38 -5.56 -20.05
CA ASN A 64 -3.65 -5.95 -20.67
C ASN A 64 -4.57 -4.77 -21.08
N ASN A 65 -4.21 -3.53 -20.72
CA ASN A 65 -5.00 -2.34 -21.05
C ASN A 65 -4.52 -1.60 -22.32
N ARG A 66 -3.63 -2.20 -23.13
CA ARG A 66 -3.37 -1.72 -24.49
C ARG A 66 -4.53 -2.12 -25.40
N THR A 67 -5.65 -1.39 -25.32
CA THR A 67 -6.63 -1.40 -26.42
C THR A 67 -5.90 -1.06 -27.71
N PRO A 68 -5.97 -1.89 -28.77
CA PRO A 68 -5.44 -1.50 -30.06
C PRO A 68 -6.21 -0.24 -30.50
N ARG A 69 -5.47 0.85 -30.73
CA ARG A 69 -6.00 2.02 -31.45
C ARG A 69 -6.17 1.67 -32.92
#